data_AF-V5YNT2-F1
#
_entry.id   AF-V5YNT2-F1
#
_cell.length_a   1.000
_cell.length_b   1.000
_cell.length_c   1.000
_cell.angle_alpha   90.00
_cell.angle_beta   90.00
_cell.angle_gamma   90.00
#
_symmetry.space_group_name_H-M   'P 1'
#
loop_
_entity.id
_entity.type
_entity.pdbx_description
1 polymer ?
#
loop_
_entity_poly.entity_id
_entity_poly.type
_entity_poly.pdbx_seq_one_letter_code
_entity_poly.pdbx_strand_id
1 'polypeptide(L)'
;MMSDNLGWKGCRLKHADGRTGIIVRECPGFCHVGLKIRVDGSDADDWVNLNSNGPDTGTPGWAWNASVEAHIEKWLPLGDFTSQAAVG
;
A
#
# COMPACT_ATOMS: atom_id res chain seq x y z
N MET A 1 24.74 -6.42 -7.09
CA MET A 1 23.89 -5.77 -6.06
C MET A 1 22.47 -5.80 -6.59
N MET A 2 21.61 -6.67 -6.06
CA MET A 2 20.17 -6.43 -6.19
C MET A 2 19.89 -5.15 -5.43
N SER A 3 19.20 -4.20 -6.05
CA SER A 3 18.70 -3.03 -5.33
C SER A 3 17.76 -3.53 -4.24
N ASP A 4 18.04 -3.25 -2.97
CA ASP A 4 17.18 -3.57 -1.81
C ASP A 4 15.85 -2.77 -1.81
N ASN A 5 15.42 -2.31 -2.98
CA ASN A 5 14.33 -1.38 -3.21
C ASN A 5 13.55 -1.88 -4.44
N LEU A 6 12.29 -2.23 -4.21
CA LEU A 6 11.30 -2.67 -5.19
C LEU A 6 10.80 -1.50 -6.05
N GLY A 7 11.20 -0.27 -5.72
CA GLY A 7 10.84 0.95 -6.43
C GLY A 7 9.47 1.51 -6.04
N TRP A 8 8.93 1.08 -4.90
CA TRP A 8 7.59 1.49 -4.44
C TRP A 8 7.64 2.69 -3.49
N LYS A 9 8.81 3.03 -2.96
CA LYS A 9 9.03 4.21 -2.13
C LYS A 9 8.68 5.48 -2.92
N GLY A 10 7.84 6.31 -2.32
CA GLY A 10 7.31 7.52 -2.94
C GLY A 10 6.01 7.30 -3.71
N CYS A 11 5.57 6.06 -3.92
CA CYS A 11 4.24 5.81 -4.47
C CYS A 11 3.17 6.37 -3.53
N ARG A 12 2.19 7.05 -4.13
CA ARG A 12 1.02 7.58 -3.43
C ARG A 12 -0.01 6.49 -3.19
N LEU A 13 -0.60 6.54 -2.00
CA LEU A 13 -1.68 5.68 -1.57
C LEU A 13 -2.88 6.51 -1.12
N LYS A 14 -4.07 5.92 -1.28
CA LYS A 14 -5.33 6.44 -0.75
C LYS A 14 -6.00 5.36 0.07
N HIS A 15 -6.47 5.72 1.25
CA HIS A 15 -7.21 4.83 2.13
C HIS A 15 -8.72 5.02 1.95
N ALA A 16 -9.51 3.97 2.17
CA ALA A 16 -10.96 3.97 2.00
C ALA A 16 -11.71 4.98 2.88
N ASP A 17 -11.14 5.36 4.03
CA ASP A 17 -11.67 6.40 4.93
C ASP A 17 -11.35 7.84 4.47
N GLY A 18 -10.67 8.01 3.34
CA GLY A 18 -10.31 9.31 2.77
C GLY A 18 -8.90 9.79 3.12
N ARG A 19 -8.15 9.10 4.00
CA ARG A 19 -6.73 9.42 4.23
C ARG A 19 -5.89 9.22 2.97
N THR A 20 -4.81 9.98 2.85
CA THR A 20 -3.78 9.79 1.82
C THR A 20 -2.43 9.58 2.47
N GLY A 21 -1.48 9.03 1.71
CA GLY A 21 -0.12 8.85 2.20
C GLY A 21 0.86 8.45 1.11
N ILE A 22 2.10 8.28 1.53
CA ILE A 22 3.19 7.82 0.66
C ILE A 22 3.95 6.67 1.31
N ILE A 23 4.44 5.73 0.50
CA ILE A 23 5.34 4.68 0.98
C ILE A 23 6.69 5.32 1.30
N VAL A 24 7.12 5.24 2.55
CA VAL A 24 8.40 5.79 3.02
C VAL A 24 9.47 4.73 3.22
N ARG A 25 9.07 3.47 3.38
CA ARG A 25 9.98 2.34 3.56
C ARG A 25 9.36 1.05 3.04
N GLU A 26 10.21 0.25 2.40
CA GLU A 26 9.95 -1.13 2.00
C GLU A 26 10.82 -2.05 2.86
N CYS A 27 10.24 -3.16 3.31
CA CYS A 27 10.89 -4.17 4.14
C CYS A 27 10.63 -5.53 3.50
N PRO A 28 11.40 -5.92 2.46
CA PRO A 28 11.30 -7.24 1.87
C PRO A 28 11.77 -8.30 2.87
N GLY A 29 11.00 -9.38 2.99
CA GLY A 29 11.32 -10.53 3.83
C GLY A 29 10.98 -11.84 3.12
N PHE A 30 11.21 -12.97 3.78
CA PHE A 30 10.88 -14.27 3.20
C PHE A 30 9.35 -14.40 3.02
N CYS A 31 8.91 -14.53 1.77
CA CYS A 31 7.50 -14.62 1.36
C CYS A 31 6.62 -13.41 1.74
N HIS A 32 7.20 -12.23 1.98
CA HIS A 32 6.41 -11.03 2.21
C HIS A 32 7.16 -9.73 1.87
N VAL A 33 6.42 -8.65 1.72
CA VAL A 33 6.93 -7.28 1.65
C VAL A 33 6.13 -6.38 2.57
N GLY A 34 6.83 -5.85 3.57
CA GLY A 34 6.29 -4.86 4.47
C GLY A 34 6.42 -3.43 3.94
N LEU A 35 5.36 -2.63 4.05
CA LEU A 35 5.27 -1.27 3.58
C LEU A 35 4.95 -0.34 4.74
N LYS A 36 5.84 0.62 5.01
CA LYS A 36 5.56 1.71 5.94
C LYS A 36 5.02 2.90 5.18
N ILE A 37 3.87 3.39 5.60
CA ILE A 37 3.13 4.47 4.95
C ILE A 37 3.18 5.69 5.85
N ARG A 38 3.66 6.82 5.35
CA ARG A 38 3.46 8.10 6.02
C ARG A 38 2.11 8.66 5.63
N VAL A 39 1.25 8.86 6.61
CA VAL A 39 -0.10 9.39 6.40
C VAL A 39 -0.06 10.91 6.40
N ASP A 40 -0.64 11.53 5.38
CA ASP A 40 -0.65 12.99 5.24
C ASP A 40 -1.46 13.62 6.39
N GLY A 41 -0.89 14.65 7.04
CA GLY A 41 -1.54 15.35 8.15
C GLY A 41 -1.60 14.56 9.48
N SER A 42 -0.86 13.45 9.58
CA SER A 42 -0.76 12.62 10.78
C SER A 42 0.70 12.48 11.21
N ASP A 43 0.95 12.53 12.52
CA ASP A 43 2.27 12.24 13.10
C ASP A 43 2.53 10.72 13.22
N ALA A 44 1.49 9.90 13.06
CA ALA A 44 1.58 8.45 13.05
C ALA A 44 1.74 7.91 11.61
N ASP A 45 2.68 6.97 11.47
CA ASP A 45 2.82 6.15 10.27
C ASP A 45 1.89 4.93 10.34
N ASP A 46 1.49 4.45 9.17
CA ASP A 46 0.67 3.24 8.98
C ASP A 46 1.51 2.10 8.38
N TRP A 47 0.97 0.88 8.38
CA TRP A 47 1.70 -0.31 7.90
C TRP A 47 0.80 -1.31 7.19
N VAL A 48 1.31 -1.87 6.10
CA VAL A 48 0.73 -3.02 5.38
C VAL A 48 1.82 -4.04 5.11
N ASN A 49 1.51 -5.33 5.20
CA ASN A 49 2.40 -6.41 4.83
C ASN A 49 1.75 -7.27 3.75
N LEU A 50 2.37 -7.29 2.58
CA LEU A 50 1.93 -8.04 1.41
C LEU A 50 2.57 -9.43 1.44
N ASN A 51 1.78 -10.48 1.62
CA ASN A 51 2.26 -11.85 1.75
C ASN A 51 2.14 -12.58 0.39
N SER A 52 3.17 -13.34 0.02
CA SER A 52 3.12 -14.21 -1.16
C SER A 52 2.50 -15.58 -0.86
N ASN A 53 2.28 -15.88 0.41
CA ASN A 53 1.71 -17.14 0.90
C ASN A 53 0.84 -16.87 2.14
N GLY A 54 -0.47 -16.93 1.95
CA GLY A 54 -1.45 -16.53 2.96
C GLY A 54 -1.93 -15.09 2.78
N PRO A 55 -2.92 -14.66 3.58
CA PRO A 55 -3.54 -13.34 3.46
C PRO A 55 -2.58 -12.23 3.87
N ASP A 56 -2.75 -11.05 3.28
CA ASP A 56 -2.09 -9.83 3.70
C ASP A 56 -2.47 -9.42 5.13
N THR A 57 -1.63 -8.60 5.76
CA THR A 57 -1.83 -8.13 7.16
C THR A 57 -1.51 -6.65 7.30
N GLY A 58 -1.89 -6.04 8.43
CA GLY A 58 -1.69 -4.61 8.70
C GLY A 58 -2.99 -3.84 8.65
N THR A 59 -2.97 -2.61 8.14
CA THR A 59 -4.14 -1.73 8.05
C THR A 59 -4.87 -1.87 6.71
N PRO A 60 -6.19 -2.16 6.71
CA PRO A 60 -6.94 -2.43 5.48
C PRO A 60 -7.23 -1.17 4.70
N GLY A 61 -7.82 -1.30 3.52
CA GLY A 61 -8.44 -0.17 2.81
C GLY A 61 -7.49 0.75 2.05
N TRP A 62 -6.17 0.51 2.06
CA TRP A 62 -5.23 1.24 1.21
C TRP A 62 -5.32 0.80 -0.26
N ALA A 63 -5.03 1.72 -1.17
CA ALA A 63 -5.01 1.49 -2.62
C ALA A 63 -3.85 2.22 -3.29
N TRP A 64 -3.23 1.58 -4.29
CA TRP A 64 -2.21 2.10 -5.19
C TRP A 64 -2.76 3.18 -6.11
N ASN A 65 -2.02 4.28 -6.27
CA ASN A 65 -2.25 5.18 -7.39
C ASN A 65 -1.76 4.52 -8.69
N ALA A 66 -2.69 4.16 -9.57
CA ALA A 66 -2.45 3.54 -10.86
C ALA A 66 -2.84 4.47 -12.03
N SER A 67 -2.90 5.78 -11.80
CA SER A 67 -3.16 6.75 -12.85
C SER A 67 -2.02 6.79 -13.85
N VAL A 68 -2.36 6.54 -15.12
CA VAL A 68 -1.49 6.76 -16.27
C VAL A 68 -1.98 8.02 -16.97
N GLU A 69 -1.06 8.94 -17.28
CA GLU A 69 -1.24 10.15 -18.10
C GLU A 69 -2.61 10.84 -18.03
N ALA A 70 -2.67 11.88 -17.17
CA ALA A 70 -3.60 13.01 -17.15
C ALA A 70 -5.12 12.78 -17.17
N HIS A 71 -5.65 11.58 -17.39
CA HIS A 71 -7.05 11.49 -17.79
C HIS A 71 -8.01 10.79 -16.84
N ILE A 72 -7.60 9.90 -15.93
CA ILE A 72 -8.49 9.38 -14.88
C ILE A 72 -7.70 9.03 -13.61
N GLU A 73 -8.18 9.52 -12.45
CA GLU A 73 -7.69 9.06 -11.16
C GLU A 73 -8.06 7.57 -10.98
N LYS A 74 -7.06 6.67 -10.97
CA LYS A 74 -7.30 5.23 -10.87
C LYS A 74 -6.61 4.71 -9.62
N TRP A 75 -7.40 4.14 -8.73
CA TRP A 75 -6.92 3.51 -7.51
C TRP A 75 -7.13 2.01 -7.59
N LEU A 76 -6.04 1.25 -7.43
CA LEU A 76 -6.10 -0.21 -7.39
C LEU A 76 -5.89 -0.69 -5.97
N PRO A 77 -6.62 -1.70 -5.50
CA PRO A 77 -6.48 -2.13 -4.11
C PRO A 77 -5.04 -2.57 -3.77
N LEU A 78 -4.57 -2.19 -2.57
CA LEU A 78 -3.25 -2.57 -2.08
C LEU A 78 -3.31 -3.99 -1.53
N GLY A 79 -2.91 -4.95 -2.35
CA GLY A 79 -2.88 -6.37 -1.95
C GLY A 79 -4.26 -7.04 -1.97
N ASP A 80 -4.36 -8.23 -1.38
CA ASP A 80 -5.62 -8.97 -1.25
C ASP A 80 -6.45 -8.55 -0.03
N PHE A 81 -5.87 -7.72 0.84
CA PHE A 81 -6.46 -7.29 2.12
C PHE A 81 -7.74 -6.46 1.99
N THR A 82 -7.90 -5.78 0.86
CA THR A 82 -9.09 -4.99 0.52
C THR A 82 -10.26 -5.84 0.01
N SER A 83 -10.00 -7.07 -0.43
CA SER A 83 -11.03 -7.99 -0.96
C SER A 83 -11.96 -8.49 0.14
N GLN A 84 -11.56 -8.36 1.40
CA GLN A 84 -12.38 -8.73 2.55
C GLN A 84 -13.53 -7.74 2.83
N ALA A 85 -13.60 -6.61 2.12
CA ALA A 85 -14.68 -5.63 2.22
C ALA A 85 -15.60 -5.64 0.99
N ALA A 86 -16.13 -6.82 0.62
CA ALA A 86 -17.29 -6.93 -0.26
C ALA A 86 -17.99 -8.29 -0.08
N VAL A 87 -18.41 -8.59 1.15
CA VAL A 87 -19.43 -9.62 1.39
C VAL A 87 -20.58 -8.93 2.12
N GLY A 88 -21.51 -8.42 1.31
CA GLY A 88 -22.86 -8.05 1.75
C GLY A 88 -23.80 -9.22 1.50
#